data_AF-A0A453C538-F1
#
_entry.id   AF-A0A453C538-F1
#
_cell.length_a   1.000
_cell.length_b   1.000
_cell.length_c   1.000
_cell.angle_alpha   90.00
_cell.angle_beta   90.00
_cell.angle_gamma   90.00
#
_symmetry.space_group_name_H-M   'P 1'
#
loop_
_entity.id
_entity.type
_entity.pdbx_description
1 polymer ?
#
loop_
_entity_poly.entity_id
_entity_poly.type
_entity_poly.pdbx_seq_one_letter_code
_entity_poly.pdbx_strand_id
1 'polypeptide(L)'
;MLVLKFIWMEKNIGIALDQMVPGVGSIPLSPYYFWPRKDAWEELRAKLEEKEWISQKQMIILLNQATDIINLWQQGGGSLST
;
A
#
# COMPACT_ATOMS: atom_id res chain seq x y z
N MET A 1 2.19 1.28 -15.24
CA MET A 1 1.14 0.73 -14.36
C MET A 1 1.58 0.90 -12.91
N LEU A 2 0.67 1.25 -12.01
CA LEU A 2 0.98 1.31 -10.58
C LEU A 2 0.77 -0.07 -9.95
N VAL A 3 1.68 -0.47 -9.06
CA VAL A 3 1.69 -1.77 -8.40
C VAL A 3 1.80 -1.52 -6.90
N LEU A 4 0.80 -1.99 -6.17
CA LEU A 4 0.83 -1.99 -4.71
C LEU A 4 1.70 -3.16 -4.22
N LYS A 5 2.67 -2.87 -3.36
CA LYS A 5 3.54 -3.86 -2.73
C LYS A 5 3.29 -3.86 -1.23
N PHE A 6 3.43 -5.02 -0.60
CA PHE A 6 3.31 -5.14 0.84
C PHE A 6 4.28 -6.16 1.41
N ILE A 7 4.59 -6.01 2.70
CA ILE A 7 5.39 -6.92 3.50
C ILE A 7 4.54 -7.32 4.70
N TRP A 8 4.18 -8.60 4.78
CA TRP A 8 3.40 -9.18 5.87
C TRP A 8 4.33 -9.61 7.00
N MET A 9 4.12 -9.09 8.20
CA MET A 9 4.81 -9.54 9.42
C MET A 9 3.78 -9.83 10.51
N GLU A 10 4.21 -10.52 11.57
CA GLU A 10 3.34 -10.90 12.68
C GLU A 10 2.68 -9.70 13.36
N LYS A 11 3.45 -8.63 13.60
CA LYS A 11 3.01 -7.47 14.39
C LYS A 11 2.80 -6.21 13.56
N ASN A 12 3.21 -6.21 12.29
CA ASN A 12 3.06 -5.06 11.42
C ASN A 12 2.84 -5.49 9.97
N ILE A 13 2.27 -4.62 9.16
CA ILE A 13 2.24 -4.74 7.71
C ILE A 13 2.86 -3.51 7.08
N GLY A 14 3.82 -3.71 6.18
CA GLY A 14 4.41 -2.64 5.37
C GLY A 14 3.67 -2.52 4.05
N ILE A 15 3.36 -1.30 3.60
CA ILE A 15 2.72 -1.03 2.31
C ILE A 15 3.56 -0.01 1.53
N ALA A 16 3.80 -0.28 0.24
CA ALA A 16 4.56 0.57 -0.67
C ALA A 16 3.93 0.60 -2.06
N LEU A 17 4.35 1.57 -2.87
CA LEU A 17 3.90 1.76 -4.23
C LEU A 17 5.07 1.73 -5.20
N ASP A 18 4.91 0.96 -6.27
CA ASP A 18 5.84 0.93 -7.40
C ASP A 18 5.17 1.37 -8.69
N GLN A 19 5.93 2.01 -9.57
CA GLN A 19 5.56 2.27 -10.94
C GLN A 19 6.26 1.28 -11.87
N MET A 20 5.48 0.44 -12.53
CA MET A 20 5.95 -0.37 -13.63
C MET A 20 5.95 0.44 -14.92
N VAL A 21 7.12 0.66 -15.49
CA VAL A 21 7.32 1.37 -16.76
C VAL A 21 7.79 0.36 -17.82
N PRO A 22 7.06 0.20 -18.95
CA PRO A 22 7.49 -0.68 -20.03
C PRO A 22 8.90 -0.34 -20.51
N GLY A 23 9.77 -1.34 -20.62
CA GLY A 23 11.16 -1.18 -21.08
C GLY A 23 12.16 -0.70 -20.02
N VAL A 24 11.72 -0.17 -18.88
CA VAL A 24 12.61 0.26 -17.77
C VAL A 24 12.52 -0.70 -16.58
N GLY A 25 11.33 -1.23 -16.28
CA GLY A 25 11.09 -2.12 -15.15
C GLY A 25 10.27 -1.47 -14.03
N SER A 26 10.47 -1.95 -12.79
CA SER A 26 9.75 -1.47 -11.60
C SER A 26 10.55 -0.36 -10.91
N ILE A 27 9.96 0.82 -10.79
CA ILE A 27 10.56 1.98 -10.12
C ILE A 27 9.80 2.21 -8.81
N PRO A 28 10.46 2.19 -7.64
CA PRO A 28 9.79 2.45 -6.37
C PRO A 28 9.33 3.92 -6.30
N LEU A 29 8.04 4.15 -6.06
CA LEU A 29 7.45 5.48 -5.89
C LEU A 29 7.34 5.92 -4.44
N SER A 30 7.23 4.97 -3.52
CA SER A 30 7.16 5.23 -2.09
C SER A 30 8.02 4.24 -1.29
N PRO A 31 8.52 4.66 -0.12
CA PRO A 31 9.02 3.70 0.87
C PRO A 31 7.89 2.81 1.39
N TYR A 32 8.25 1.79 2.18
CA TYR A 32 7.30 1.00 2.95
C TYR A 32 6.81 1.77 4.17
N TYR A 33 5.51 2.01 4.25
CA TYR A 33 4.83 2.56 5.42
C TYR A 33 4.29 1.42 6.29
N PHE A 34 4.62 1.42 7.58
CA PHE A 34 4.31 0.30 8.48
C PHE A 34 3.10 0.57 9.37
N TRP A 35 2.04 -0.19 9.17
CA TRP A 35 0.84 -0.25 10.00
C TRP A 35 0.98 -1.34 11.08
N PRO A 36 0.47 -1.17 12.32
CA PRO A 36 -0.32 -0.02 12.82
C PRO A 36 0.54 1.09 13.47
N ARG A 37 1.87 1.00 13.39
CA ARG A 37 2.78 1.99 14.01
C ARG A 37 2.61 3.39 13.45
N LYS A 38 2.32 3.48 12.16
CA LYS A 38 2.02 4.70 11.41
C LYS A 38 0.83 4.43 10.50
N ASP A 39 0.05 5.47 10.21
CA ASP A 39 -1.05 5.38 9.26
C ASP A 39 -0.53 5.19 7.82
N ALA A 40 -0.30 3.93 7.46
CA ALA A 40 0.23 3.56 6.15
C ALA A 40 -0.73 3.90 5.01
N TRP A 41 -2.04 3.92 5.27
CA TRP A 41 -3.04 4.24 4.27
C TRP A 41 -3.05 5.73 3.95
N GLU A 42 -3.01 6.58 4.99
CA GLU A 42 -2.96 8.03 4.81
C GLU A 42 -1.66 8.47 4.14
N GLU A 43 -0.52 7.87 4.49
CA GLU A 43 0.76 8.16 3.83
C GLU A 43 0.76 7.76 2.34
N LEU A 44 0.17 6.61 2.01
CA LEU A 44 0.01 6.17 0.63
C LEU A 44 -0.90 7.13 -0.16
N ARG A 45 -2.00 7.56 0.45
CA ARG A 45 -2.94 8.53 -0.13
C ARG A 45 -2.25 9.87 -0.39
N ALA A 46 -1.60 10.44 0.61
CA ALA A 46 -0.86 11.70 0.47
C ALA A 46 0.18 11.61 -0.65
N LYS A 47 0.86 10.46 -0.79
CA LYS A 47 1.84 10.25 -1.86
C LYS A 47 1.23 10.19 -3.26
N LEU A 48 0.04 9.59 -3.39
CA LEU A 48 -0.72 9.54 -4.63
C LEU A 48 -1.27 10.92 -5.01
N GLU A 49 -1.77 11.69 -4.04
CA GLU A 49 -2.27 13.05 -4.23
C GLU A 49 -1.15 14.03 -4.65
N GLU A 50 0.08 13.82 -4.19
CA GLU A 50 1.28 14.57 -4.62
C GLU A 50 1.66 14.34 -6.10
N LYS A 51 1.04 13.38 -6.80
CA LYS A 51 1.39 12.99 -8.17
C LYS A 51 0.24 13.32 -9.11
N GLU A 52 0.28 14.52 -9.69
CA GLU A 52 -0.78 15.04 -10.58
C GLU A 52 -1.05 14.17 -11.82
N TRP A 53 -0.09 13.34 -12.24
CA TRP A 53 -0.25 12.41 -13.37
C TRP A 53 -1.06 11.15 -13.01
N ILE A 54 -1.35 10.91 -11.73
CA ILE A 54 -2.17 9.79 -11.27
C ILE A 54 -3.64 10.22 -11.29
N SER A 55 -4.45 9.49 -12.05
CA SER A 55 -5.89 9.77 -12.08
C SER A 55 -6.58 9.41 -10.76
N GLN A 56 -7.62 10.16 -10.39
CA GLN A 56 -8.43 9.88 -9.20
C GLN A 56 -8.98 8.44 -9.19
N LYS A 57 -9.39 7.91 -10.34
CA LYS A 57 -9.85 6.53 -10.47
C LYS A 57 -8.78 5.52 -10.07
N GLN A 58 -7.53 5.71 -10.53
CA GLN A 58 -6.43 4.83 -10.16
C GLN A 58 -6.10 4.93 -8.67
N MET A 59 -6.12 6.15 -8.12
CA MET A 59 -5.93 6.37 -6.69
C MET A 59 -6.97 5.61 -5.86
N ILE A 60 -8.26 5.73 -6.19
CA ILE A 60 -9.34 5.03 -5.49
C ILE A 60 -9.15 3.50 -5.53
N ILE A 61 -8.78 2.95 -6.69
CA ILE A 61 -8.54 1.50 -6.84
C ILE A 61 -7.40 1.04 -5.92
N LEU A 62 -6.27 1.76 -5.91
CA LEU A 62 -5.11 1.41 -5.08
C LEU A 62 -5.40 1.54 -3.59
N LEU A 63 -6.12 2.59 -3.19
CA LEU A 63 -6.49 2.81 -1.79
C LEU A 63 -7.47 1.74 -1.29
N ASN A 64 -8.44 1.32 -2.13
CA ASN A 64 -9.33 0.22 -1.78
C ASN A 64 -8.57 -1.10 -1.63
N GLN A 65 -7.62 -1.40 -2.54
CA GLN A 65 -6.77 -2.58 -2.41
C GLN A 65 -5.91 -2.55 -1.15
N ALA A 66 -5.36 -1.39 -0.79
CA ALA A 66 -4.63 -1.22 0.46
C ALA A 66 -5.52 -1.47 1.69
N THR A 67 -6.75 -0.93 1.68
CA THR A 67 -7.76 -1.17 2.73
C THR A 67 -8.07 -2.65 2.88
N ASP A 68 -8.33 -3.36 1.77
CA ASP A 68 -8.62 -4.79 1.78
C ASP A 68 -7.46 -5.59 2.40
N ILE A 69 -6.22 -5.28 2.02
CA ILE A 69 -5.02 -5.95 2.55
C ILE A 69 -4.84 -5.67 4.05
N ILE A 70 -5.04 -4.43 4.50
CA ILE A 70 -4.97 -4.08 5.93
C ILE A 70 -6.03 -4.84 6.73
N ASN A 71 -7.26 -4.89 6.21
CA ASN A 71 -8.36 -5.62 6.83
C ASN A 71 -8.06 -7.12 6.93
N LEU A 72 -7.52 -7.72 5.86
CA LEU A 72 -7.09 -9.12 5.87
C LEU A 72 -5.99 -9.37 6.91
N TRP A 73 -5.01 -8.46 7.02
CA TRP A 73 -3.95 -8.55 8.02
C TRP A 73 -4.47 -8.46 9.45
N GLN A 74 -5.41 -7.54 9.71
CA GLN A 74 -6.05 -7.41 11.02
C GLN A 74 -6.83 -8.68 11.41
N GLN A 75 -7.55 -9.28 10.46
CA GLN A 75 -8.29 -10.53 10.69
C GLN A 75 -7.32 -11.69 10.98
N GLY A 76 -6.24 -11.83 10.21
CA GLY A 76 -5.25 -12.89 10.40
C GLY A 76 -4.40 -12.75 11.67
N GLY A 77 -4.13 -11.52 12.10
CA GLY A 77 -3.41 -11.24 13.36
C GLY A 77 -4.26 -11.50 14.62
N GLY A 78 -5.59 -11.39 14.51
CA GLY A 78 -6.53 -11.70 15.61
C GLY A 78 -6.89 -13.17 15.75
N SER A 79 -6.65 -14.00 14.72
CA SER A 79 -6.99 -15.44 14.75
C SER A 79 -5.88 -16.36 15.27
N LEU A 80 -4.68 -15.83 15.55
CA LEU A 80 -3.54 -16.60 16.07
C LEU A 80 -3.42 -16.57 17.62
N SER A 81 -4.43 -16.04 18.31
CA SER A 81 -4.46 -15.90 19.78
C SER A 81 -5.37 -16.92 20.50
N THR A 82 -5.57 -18.11 19.94
CA THR A 82 -6.26 -19.22 20.63
C THR A 82 -5.41 -20.48 20.65
#